data_AF-A0A2E2PIN6-F1
#
_entry.id   AF-A0A2E2PIN6-F1
#
_cell.length_a   1.000
_cell.length_b   1.000
_cell.length_c   1.000
_cell.angle_alpha   90.00
_cell.angle_beta   90.00
_cell.angle_gamma   90.00
#
_symmetry.space_group_name_H-M   'P 1'
#
loop_
_entity.id
_entity.type
_entity.pdbx_description
1 polymer ?
#
loop_
_entity_poly.entity_id
_entity_poly.type
_entity_poly.pdbx_seq_one_letter_code
_entity_poly.pdbx_strand_id
1 'polypeptide(L)'
;MGRSKAQLITNMAFKMMTQNPATAQDVYAALREQGFYYLPTVREITFALRTDKRFFELGKVKVGSLVRSRSHDVCLWGRIDINYN
;
A
#
# COMPACT_ATOMS: atom_id res chain seq x y z
N MET A 1 -7.31 -20.02 -13.33
CA MET A 1 -6.25 -19.75 -12.33
C MET A 1 -6.49 -18.36 -11.75
N GLY A 2 -6.98 -18.27 -10.51
CA GLY A 2 -7.23 -16.97 -9.88
C GLY A 2 -5.90 -16.26 -9.59
N ARG A 3 -5.81 -14.96 -9.91
CA ARG A 3 -4.65 -14.14 -9.53
C ARG A 3 -4.48 -14.24 -8.01
N SER A 4 -3.26 -14.47 -7.53
CA SER A 4 -3.03 -14.58 -6.09
C SER A 4 -3.33 -13.23 -5.41
N LYS A 5 -3.81 -13.26 -4.16
CA LYS A 5 -4.07 -12.04 -3.37
C LYS A 5 -2.83 -11.12 -3.35
N ALA A 6 -1.63 -11.69 -3.29
CA ALA A 6 -0.37 -10.95 -3.37
C ALA A 6 -0.18 -10.23 -4.71
N GLN A 7 -0.45 -10.89 -5.84
CA GLN A 7 -0.37 -10.25 -7.16
C GLN A 7 -1.35 -9.08 -7.32
N LEU A 8 -2.54 -9.21 -6.75
CA LEU A 8 -3.54 -8.15 -6.79
C LEU A 8 -3.06 -6.92 -6.01
N ILE A 9 -2.46 -7.13 -4.83
CA ILE A 9 -1.86 -6.06 -4.03
C ILE A 9 -0.70 -5.41 -4.79
N THR A 10 0.26 -6.21 -5.27
CA THR A 10 1.48 -5.67 -5.89
C THR A 10 1.17 -4.93 -7.20
N ASN A 11 0.21 -5.40 -8.00
CA ASN A 11 -0.22 -4.70 -9.20
C ASN A 11 -0.87 -3.34 -8.88
N MET A 12 -1.73 -3.29 -7.86
CA MET A 12 -2.34 -2.04 -7.43
C MET A 12 -1.29 -1.06 -6.91
N ALA A 13 -0.44 -1.52 -5.99
CA ALA A 13 0.63 -0.72 -5.42
C ALA A 13 1.58 -0.20 -6.52
N PHE A 14 1.93 -1.03 -7.50
CA PHE A 14 2.77 -0.63 -8.62
C PHE A 14 2.15 0.52 -9.41
N LYS A 15 0.85 0.43 -9.71
CA LYS A 15 0.10 1.48 -10.41
C LYS A 15 0.07 2.78 -9.60
N MET A 16 -0.31 2.72 -8.33
CA MET A 16 -0.41 3.89 -7.46
C MET A 16 0.95 4.58 -7.26
N MET A 17 1.97 3.78 -6.97
CA MET A 17 3.31 4.28 -6.67
C MET A 17 4.10 4.73 -7.90
N THR A 18 3.49 4.68 -9.10
CA THR A 18 4.10 5.26 -10.31
C THR A 18 4.15 6.78 -10.24
N GLN A 19 3.16 7.40 -9.59
CA GLN A 19 3.04 8.85 -9.53
C GLN A 19 3.58 9.41 -8.21
N ASN A 20 3.20 8.82 -7.08
CA ASN A 20 3.55 9.28 -5.75
C ASN A 20 3.74 8.11 -4.79
N PRO A 21 4.56 8.24 -3.73
CA PRO A 21 4.61 7.27 -2.65
C PRO A 21 3.22 7.03 -2.04
N ALA A 22 2.97 5.83 -1.54
CA ALA A 22 1.68 5.47 -0.96
C ALA A 22 1.83 4.64 0.31
N THR A 23 0.88 4.76 1.23
CA THR A 23 0.80 3.91 2.42
C THR A 23 0.02 2.62 2.10
N ALA A 24 0.15 1.62 2.97
CA ALA A 24 -0.68 0.41 2.87
C ALA A 24 -2.19 0.70 3.04
N GLN A 25 -2.55 1.80 3.71
CA GLN A 25 -3.95 2.24 3.82
C GLN A 25 -4.47 2.81 2.51
N ASP A 26 -3.63 3.55 1.77
CA ASP A 26 -4.01 4.09 0.46
C ASP A 26 -4.24 2.96 -0.54
N VAL A 27 -3.34 1.95 -0.55
CA VAL A 27 -3.50 0.75 -1.39
C VAL A 27 -4.79 0.00 -1.01
N TYR A 28 -5.09 -0.11 0.29
CA TYR A 28 -6.34 -0.71 0.76
C TYR A 28 -7.57 0.07 0.25
N ALA A 29 -7.56 1.40 0.35
CA ALA A 29 -8.65 2.25 -0.10
C ALA A 29 -8.87 2.11 -1.61
N ALA A 30 -7.81 2.12 -2.41
CA ALA A 30 -7.89 1.93 -3.86
C ALA A 30 -8.43 0.54 -4.24
N LEU A 31 -8.04 -0.51 -3.51
CA LEU A 31 -8.60 -1.85 -3.71
C LEU A 31 -10.09 -1.90 -3.35
N ARG A 32 -10.50 -1.20 -2.29
CA ARG A 32 -11.91 -1.10 -1.88
C ARG A 32 -12.76 -0.44 -2.96
N GLU A 33 -12.26 0.64 -3.54
CA GLU A 33 -12.95 1.37 -4.62
C GLU A 33 -13.13 0.54 -5.89
N GLN A 34 -12.21 -0.40 -6.17
CA GLN A 34 -12.35 -1.33 -7.30
C GLN A 34 -13.41 -2.42 -7.08
N GLY A 35 -14.00 -2.54 -5.89
CA GLY A 35 -15.13 -3.44 -5.65
C GLY A 35 -14.75 -4.93 -5.60
N PHE A 36 -13.53 -5.27 -5.19
CA PHE A 36 -13.14 -6.68 -5.02
C PHE A 36 -13.94 -7.36 -3.90
N TYR A 37 -14.46 -8.55 -4.18
CA TYR A 37 -15.21 -9.35 -3.20
C TYR A 37 -14.36 -9.76 -1.98
N TYR A 38 -13.08 -10.07 -2.21
CA TYR A 38 -12.12 -10.38 -1.14
C TYR A 38 -11.09 -9.27 -1.03
N LEU A 39 -11.29 -8.38 -0.06
CA LEU A 39 -10.35 -7.31 0.23
C LEU A 39 -9.19 -7.81 1.11
N PRO A 40 -7.92 -7.61 0.74
CA PRO A 40 -6.81 -7.87 1.63
C PRO A 40 -6.80 -6.89 2.81
N THR A 41 -6.34 -7.34 3.97
CA THR A 41 -6.15 -6.44 5.12
C THR A 41 -4.91 -5.56 4.93
N VAL A 42 -4.86 -4.42 5.64
CA VAL A 42 -3.68 -3.54 5.64
C VAL A 42 -2.39 -4.29 6.04
N ARG A 43 -2.51 -5.28 6.93
CA ARG A 43 -1.38 -6.13 7.35
C ARG A 43 -0.92 -7.04 6.23
N GLU A 44 -1.84 -7.68 5.51
CA GLU A 44 -1.53 -8.49 4.33
C GLU A 44 -0.88 -7.65 3.23
N ILE A 45 -1.36 -6.42 3.02
CA ILE A 45 -0.76 -5.47 2.07
C ILE A 45 0.68 -5.16 2.48
N THR A 46 0.90 -4.82 3.75
CA THR A 46 2.24 -4.53 4.28
C THR A 46 3.20 -5.70 4.06
N PHE A 47 2.75 -6.93 4.33
CA PHE A 47 3.57 -8.13 4.08
C PHE A 47 3.88 -8.34 2.61
N ALA A 48 2.90 -8.14 1.72
CA ALA A 48 3.10 -8.28 0.28
C ALA A 48 4.13 -7.26 -0.24
N LEU A 49 4.02 -5.99 0.19
CA LEU A 49 4.98 -4.94 -0.18
C LEU A 49 6.38 -5.24 0.35
N ARG A 50 6.51 -5.71 1.60
CA ARG A 50 7.80 -6.07 2.18
C ARG A 50 8.46 -7.28 1.51
N THR A 51 7.66 -8.18 0.93
CA THR A 51 8.16 -9.41 0.30
C THR A 51 8.56 -9.18 -1.17
N ASP A 52 7.93 -8.22 -1.86
CA ASP A 52 8.24 -7.92 -3.27
C ASP A 52 9.38 -6.89 -3.36
N LYS A 53 10.48 -7.29 -4.01
CA LYS A 53 11.72 -6.52 -4.15
C LYS A 53 11.56 -5.20 -4.92
N ARG A 54 10.43 -5.00 -5.59
CA ARG A 54 10.14 -3.77 -6.33
C ARG A 54 9.75 -2.60 -5.42
N PHE A 55 9.33 -2.89 -4.19
CA PHE A 55 8.91 -1.87 -3.23
C PHE A 55 9.90 -1.73 -2.10
N PHE A 56 9.99 -0.52 -1.55
CA PHE A 56 10.79 -0.24 -0.37
C PHE A 56 10.11 0.79 0.53
N GLU A 57 10.44 0.74 1.82
CA GLU A 57 9.95 1.69 2.81
C GLU A 57 10.77 2.99 2.69
N LEU A 58 10.10 4.10 2.35
CA LEU A 58 10.70 5.44 2.25
C LEU A 58 10.81 6.12 3.61
N GLY A 59 9.93 5.76 4.55
CA GLY A 59 9.87 6.35 5.88
C GLY A 59 8.51 6.15 6.52
N LYS A 60 8.21 6.99 7.51
CA LYS A 60 6.94 6.97 8.23
C LYS A 60 6.24 8.31 8.09
N VAL A 61 4.93 8.27 7.84
CA VAL A 61 4.06 9.44 7.79
C VAL A 61 3.02 9.35 8.90
N LYS A 62 2.74 10.50 9.53
CA LYS A 62 1.67 10.59 10.52
C LYS A 62 0.34 10.71 9.80
N VAL A 63 -0.49 9.68 9.93
CA VAL A 63 -1.85 9.72 9.41
C VAL A 63 -2.79 10.07 10.56
N GLY A 64 -3.52 11.17 10.41
CA GLY A 64 -4.62 11.53 11.29
C GLY A 64 -5.79 10.59 11.04
N SER A 65 -6.36 10.03 12.11
CA SER A 65 -7.56 9.22 12.02
C SER A 65 -8.67 9.91 12.79
N LEU A 66 -9.85 10.07 12.17
CA LEU A 66 -11.05 10.57 12.86
C LEU A 66 -11.46 9.67 14.03
N VAL A 67 -11.07 8.38 14.00
CA VAL A 67 -11.50 7.35 14.97
C VAL A 67 -10.47 7.13 16.08
N ARG A 68 -9.21 7.58 15.90
CA ARG A 68 -8.17 7.49 16.93
C ARG A 68 -7.77 8.90 17.36
N SER A 69 -7.95 9.20 18.64
CA SER A 69 -7.59 10.48 19.29
C SER A 69 -6.12 10.91 19.10
N ARG A 70 -5.25 10.06 18.54
CA ARG A 70 -3.85 10.37 18.24
C ARG A 70 -3.47 9.90 16.84
N SER A 71 -2.83 10.78 16.07
CA SER A 71 -2.11 10.45 14.84
C SER A 71 -1.11 9.34 15.14
N HIS A 72 -1.03 8.34 14.26
CA HIS A 72 -0.07 7.24 14.38
C HIS A 72 0.81 7.19 13.13
N ASP A 73 2.03 6.71 13.32
CA ASP A 73 2.99 6.57 12.24
C ASP A 73 2.63 5.36 11.38
N VAL A 74 2.57 5.57 10.06
CA VAL A 74 2.30 4.54 9.06
C VAL A 74 3.47 4.52 8.07
N CYS A 75 3.90 3.33 7.67
CA CYS A 75 4.97 3.20 6.68
C CYS A 75 4.53 3.77 5.33
N LEU A 76 5.37 4.63 4.78
CA LEU A 76 5.26 5.16 3.42
C LEU A 76 6.11 4.28 2.50
N TRP A 77 5.51 3.79 1.42
CA TRP A 77 6.14 2.89 0.48
C TRP A 77 6.35 3.57 -0.86
N GLY A 78 7.48 3.25 -1.48
CA GLY A 78 7.84 3.66 -2.82
C GLY A 78 8.29 2.49 -3.66
N ARG A 79 8.51 2.75 -4.95
CA ARG A 79 9.08 1.80 -5.89
C ARG A 79 10.55 2.08 -6.13
N ILE A 80 11.35 1.02 -6.17
CA ILE A 80 12.82 1.10 -6.30
C ILE A 80 13.28 1.79 -7.58
N ASP A 81 12.45 1.78 -8.63
CA ASP A 81 12.77 2.32 -9.94
C ASP A 81 12.35 3.79 -10.13
N ILE A 82 11.79 4.42 -9.10
CA ILE A 82 11.31 5.81 -9.15
C ILE A 82 12.02 6.63 -8.09
N ASN A 83 12.56 7.77 -8.51
CA ASN A 83 13.02 8.79 -7.59
C ASN A 83 11.88 9.79 -7.32
N TYR A 84 11.39 9.80 -6.09
CA TYR A 84 10.37 10.73 -5.64
C TYR A 84 11.08 12.00 -5.15
N ASN A 85 11.46 12.85 -6.11
CA ASN A 85 12.01 14.19 -5.85
C ASN A 85 10.92 15.19 -5.48
#